data_AF-A0AAP3EW72-F1
#
_entry.id   AF-A0AAP3EW72-F1
#
_cell.length_a   1.000
_cell.length_b   1.000
_cell.length_c   1.000
_cell.angle_alpha   90.00
_cell.angle_beta   90.00
_cell.angle_gamma   90.00
#
_symmetry.space_group_name_H-M   'P 1'
#
loop_
_entity.id
_entity.type
_entity.pdbx_description
1 polymer ?
#
loop_
_entity_poly.entity_id
_entity_poly.type
_entity_poly.pdbx_seq_one_letter_code
_entity_poly.pdbx_strand_id
1 'polypeptide(L)'
;MTKQTFIKAIEAIKKQYEYDKEVAKNLSKVFPNAFEANLLPQKHFLSNILMKILQEEMNDISLIELFCWNADFGNKRLRIFCEDKDVYIKTPEELYDFLKNNKQ
;
A
#
# COMPACT_ATOMS: atom_id res chain seq x y z
N MET A 1 -7.68 14.03 6.03
CA MET A 1 -7.47 12.89 6.96
C MET A 1 -6.47 13.19 8.10
N THR A 2 -6.68 12.62 9.30
CA THR A 2 -5.73 12.67 10.43
C THR A 2 -4.61 11.62 10.28
N LYS A 3 -3.45 11.82 10.93
CA LYS A 3 -2.32 10.88 10.91
C LYS A 3 -2.73 9.47 11.35
N GLN A 4 -3.46 9.37 12.45
CA GLN A 4 -3.87 8.08 13.00
C GLN A 4 -4.84 7.33 12.07
N THR A 5 -5.80 8.04 11.46
CA THR A 5 -6.72 7.42 10.49
C THR A 5 -5.97 6.93 9.25
N PHE A 6 -4.99 7.71 8.77
CA PHE A 6 -4.16 7.32 7.64
C PHE A 6 -3.36 6.05 7.93
N ILE A 7 -2.63 6.01 9.05
CA ILE A 7 -1.84 4.84 9.47
C ILE A 7 -2.74 3.61 9.56
N LYS A 8 -3.89 3.71 10.25
CA LYS A 8 -4.86 2.61 10.39
C LYS A 8 -5.39 2.13 9.04
N ALA A 9 -5.63 3.03 8.09
CA ALA A 9 -6.10 2.66 6.76
C ALA A 9 -5.04 1.84 6.01
N ILE A 10 -3.77 2.29 6.01
CA ILE A 10 -2.66 1.55 5.39
C ILE A 10 -2.47 0.17 6.05
N GLU A 11 -2.51 0.10 7.38
CA GLU A 11 -2.42 -1.16 8.12
C GLU A 11 -3.58 -2.11 7.81
N ALA A 12 -4.81 -1.59 7.67
CA ALA A 12 -5.96 -2.40 7.29
C ALA A 12 -5.83 -2.97 5.87
N ILE A 13 -5.35 -2.17 4.91
CA ILE A 13 -5.07 -2.63 3.54
C ILE A 13 -3.97 -3.71 3.56
N LYS A 14 -2.88 -3.50 4.33
CA LYS A 14 -1.83 -4.50 4.52
C LYS A 14 -2.39 -5.82 5.05
N LYS A 15 -3.20 -5.76 6.12
CA LYS A 15 -3.80 -6.93 6.74
C LYS A 15 -4.69 -7.70 5.77
N GLN A 16 -5.53 -7.01 4.99
CA GLN A 16 -6.34 -7.66 3.97
C GLN A 16 -5.46 -8.29 2.88
N TYR A 17 -4.40 -7.60 2.46
CA TYR A 17 -3.46 -8.11 1.46
C TYR A 17 -2.77 -9.40 1.91
N GLU A 18 -2.30 -9.44 3.15
CA GLU A 18 -1.69 -10.63 3.75
C GLU A 18 -2.68 -11.79 3.86
N TYR A 19 -3.91 -11.53 4.32
CA TYR A 19 -4.97 -12.53 4.39
C TYR A 19 -5.29 -13.13 3.01
N ASP A 20 -5.44 -12.29 2.00
CA ASP A 20 -5.73 -12.74 0.63
C ASP A 20 -4.61 -13.59 0.04
N LYS A 21 -3.35 -13.28 0.36
CA LYS A 21 -2.20 -14.11 -0.02
C LYS A 21 -2.27 -15.48 0.64
N GLU A 22 -2.64 -15.56 1.91
CA GLU A 22 -2.82 -16.87 2.57
C GLU A 22 -3.95 -17.68 1.94
N VAL A 23 -5.05 -17.03 1.56
CA VAL A 23 -6.15 -17.68 0.81
C VAL A 23 -5.64 -18.23 -0.52
N ALA A 24 -4.96 -17.40 -1.32
CA ALA A 24 -4.41 -17.81 -2.60
C ALA A 24 -3.40 -18.98 -2.46
N LYS A 25 -2.52 -18.94 -1.45
CA LYS A 25 -1.58 -20.01 -1.12
C LYS A 25 -2.26 -21.32 -0.73
N ASN A 26 -3.42 -21.26 -0.08
CA ASN A 26 -4.19 -22.47 0.21
C ASN A 26 -4.92 -23.01 -1.02
N LEU A 27 -5.46 -22.13 -1.87
CA LEU A 27 -6.08 -22.52 -3.14
C LEU A 27 -5.08 -23.15 -4.12
N SER A 28 -3.82 -22.69 -4.13
CA SER A 28 -2.79 -23.25 -5.02
C SER A 28 -2.48 -24.72 -4.74
N LYS A 29 -2.77 -25.22 -3.53
CA LYS A 29 -2.68 -26.64 -3.19
C LYS A 29 -3.75 -27.49 -3.89
N VAL A 30 -4.92 -26.91 -4.14
CA VAL A 30 -6.04 -27.57 -4.84
C VAL A 30 -5.90 -27.42 -6.36
N PHE A 31 -5.35 -26.30 -6.80
CA PHE A 31 -5.12 -25.98 -8.21
C PHE A 31 -3.62 -25.85 -8.51
N PRO A 32 -2.86 -26.95 -8.52
CA PRO A 32 -1.38 -26.92 -8.56
C PRO A 32 -0.81 -26.34 -9.85
N ASN A 33 -1.59 -26.34 -10.94
CA ASN A 33 -1.20 -25.78 -12.22
C ASN A 33 -1.58 -24.30 -12.39
N ALA A 34 -2.31 -23.71 -11.44
CA ALA A 34 -2.70 -22.31 -11.47
C ALA A 34 -1.61 -21.43 -10.86
N PHE A 35 -1.32 -20.28 -11.48
CA PHE A 35 -0.47 -19.26 -10.87
C PHE A 35 -1.15 -18.68 -9.64
N GLU A 36 -0.44 -18.61 -8.51
CA GLU A 36 -0.99 -18.12 -7.23
C GLU A 36 -1.60 -16.72 -7.34
N ALA A 37 -1.00 -15.83 -8.15
CA ALA A 37 -1.53 -14.50 -8.42
C ALA A 37 -2.95 -14.51 -9.01
N ASN A 38 -3.31 -15.54 -9.78
CA ASN A 38 -4.64 -15.69 -10.37
C ASN A 38 -5.66 -16.26 -9.39
N LEU A 39 -5.21 -16.72 -8.21
CA LEU A 39 -6.06 -17.28 -7.16
C LEU A 39 -6.38 -16.25 -6.06
N LEU A 40 -5.89 -15.01 -6.22
CA LEU A 40 -6.24 -13.92 -5.30
C LEU A 40 -7.74 -13.62 -5.38
N PRO A 41 -8.42 -13.42 -4.24
CA PRO A 41 -9.79 -12.93 -4.21
C PRO A 41 -9.98 -11.64 -5.02
N GLN A 42 -11.19 -11.43 -5.56
CA GLN A 42 -11.56 -10.19 -6.27
C GLN A 42 -11.76 -9.01 -5.30
N LYS A 43 -10.69 -8.58 -4.64
CA LYS A 43 -10.68 -7.47 -3.67
C LYS A 43 -10.60 -6.08 -4.31
N HIS A 44 -10.26 -6.01 -5.61
CA HIS A 44 -9.89 -4.76 -6.29
C HIS A 44 -10.99 -3.69 -6.21
N PHE A 45 -12.27 -4.06 -6.19
CA PHE A 45 -13.36 -3.09 -6.03
C PHE A 45 -13.23 -2.23 -4.77
N LEU A 46 -12.93 -2.87 -3.63
CA LEU A 46 -12.81 -2.18 -2.34
C LEU A 46 -11.43 -1.56 -2.16
N SER A 47 -10.36 -2.29 -2.50
CA SER A 47 -9.00 -1.76 -2.32
C SER A 47 -8.74 -0.55 -3.21
N ASN A 48 -9.27 -0.52 -4.44
CA ASN A 48 -9.04 0.58 -5.36
C ASN A 48 -9.78 1.85 -4.90
N ILE A 49 -11.02 1.74 -4.44
CA ILE A 49 -11.73 2.92 -3.93
C ILE A 49 -11.12 3.44 -2.63
N LEU A 50 -10.65 2.57 -1.74
CA LEU A 50 -9.94 2.98 -0.52
C LEU A 50 -8.62 3.69 -0.86
N MET A 51 -7.86 3.15 -1.83
CA MET A 51 -6.64 3.80 -2.32
C MET A 51 -6.93 5.19 -2.90
N LYS A 52 -7.97 5.29 -3.73
CA LYS A 52 -8.41 6.56 -4.32
C LYS A 52 -8.79 7.59 -3.25
N ILE A 53 -9.55 7.19 -2.23
CA ILE A 53 -9.92 8.09 -1.11
C ILE A 53 -8.67 8.56 -0.36
N LEU A 54 -7.71 7.67 -0.09
CA LEU A 54 -6.45 8.04 0.56
C LEU A 54 -5.64 9.04 -0.27
N GLN A 55 -5.55 8.82 -1.57
CA GLN A 55 -4.90 9.70 -2.54
C GLN A 55 -5.55 11.08 -2.58
N GLU A 56 -6.89 11.16 -2.73
CA GLU A 56 -7.63 12.42 -2.75
C GLU A 56 -7.49 13.20 -1.44
N GLU A 57 -7.68 12.54 -0.28
CA GLU A 57 -7.59 13.17 1.05
C GLU A 57 -6.19 13.67 1.40
N MET A 58 -5.16 13.08 0.80
CA MET A 58 -3.77 13.44 1.01
C MET A 58 -3.19 14.33 -0.09
N ASN A 59 -3.96 14.58 -1.16
CA ASN A 59 -3.49 15.22 -2.39
C ASN A 59 -2.25 14.51 -2.97
N ASP A 60 -2.28 13.18 -2.97
CA ASP A 60 -1.26 12.31 -3.54
C ASP A 60 -1.78 11.66 -4.82
N ILE A 61 -0.89 11.51 -5.82
CA ILE A 61 -1.22 10.88 -7.11
C ILE A 61 -0.72 9.44 -7.15
N SER A 62 0.35 9.09 -6.42
CA SER A 62 1.00 7.79 -6.60
C SER A 62 1.88 7.31 -5.46
N LEU A 63 2.32 8.17 -4.54
CA LEU A 63 3.28 7.79 -3.50
C LEU A 63 2.71 6.77 -2.51
N ILE A 64 1.42 6.88 -2.17
CA ILE A 64 0.75 5.94 -1.29
C ILE A 64 0.71 4.56 -1.94
N GLU A 65 0.42 4.50 -3.24
CA GLU A 65 0.38 3.26 -3.99
C GLU A 65 1.78 2.63 -4.13
N LEU A 66 2.79 3.44 -4.46
CA LEU A 66 4.19 3.01 -4.51
C LEU A 66 4.66 2.47 -3.15
N PHE A 67 4.25 3.11 -2.06
CA PHE A 67 4.57 2.63 -0.71
C PHE A 67 3.92 1.27 -0.43
N CYS A 68 2.65 1.09 -0.76
CA CYS A 68 1.93 -0.15 -0.50
C CYS A 68 2.49 -1.31 -1.33
N TRP A 69 2.69 -1.11 -2.64
CA TRP A 69 3.00 -2.22 -3.56
C TRP A 69 4.48 -2.39 -3.86
N ASN A 70 5.20 -1.30 -4.16
CA ASN A 70 6.61 -1.39 -4.54
C ASN A 70 7.52 -1.54 -3.30
N ALA A 71 7.19 -0.81 -2.24
CA ALA A 71 7.88 -0.92 -0.96
C ALA A 71 7.29 -2.01 -0.03
N ASP A 72 6.26 -2.74 -0.48
CA ASP A 72 5.61 -3.83 0.24
C ASP A 72 5.24 -3.41 1.68
N PHE A 73 4.48 -2.30 1.77
CA PHE A 73 4.05 -1.68 3.03
C PHE A 73 5.20 -1.42 4.01
N GLY A 74 6.35 -0.99 3.50
CA GLY A 74 7.52 -0.66 4.32
C GLY A 74 8.44 -1.84 4.64
N ASN A 75 8.16 -3.04 4.12
CA ASN A 75 9.10 -4.16 4.19
C ASN A 75 10.40 -3.83 3.42
N LYS A 76 10.30 -3.00 2.38
CA LYS A 76 11.42 -2.32 1.71
C LYS A 76 11.33 -0.81 1.97
N ARG A 77 12.46 -0.12 1.91
CA ARG A 77 12.46 1.35 1.94
C ARG A 77 12.01 1.89 0.58
N LEU A 78 11.02 2.76 0.56
CA LEU A 78 10.69 3.56 -0.61
C LEU A 78 11.70 4.72 -0.70
N ARG A 79 12.38 4.84 -1.84
CA ARG A 79 13.26 5.96 -2.16
C ARG A 79 12.49 6.99 -2.99
N ILE A 80 12.48 8.24 -2.56
CA ILE A 80 11.88 9.37 -3.26
C ILE A 80 12.96 10.41 -3.49
N PHE A 81 13.05 10.95 -4.70
CA PHE A 81 13.95 12.05 -5.01
C PHE A 81 13.18 13.38 -4.88
N CYS A 82 13.59 14.24 -3.95
CA CYS A 82 12.96 15.53 -3.66
C CYS A 82 14.04 16.59 -3.41
N GLU A 83 13.97 17.75 -4.07
CA GLU A 83 14.90 18.87 -3.88
C GLU A 83 16.39 18.45 -3.88
N ASP A 84 16.79 17.69 -4.90
CA ASP A 84 18.16 17.17 -5.08
C ASP A 84 18.66 16.25 -3.97
N LYS A 85 17.74 15.69 -3.16
CA LYS A 85 18.05 14.76 -2.07
C LYS A 85 17.21 13.50 -2.16
N ASP A 86 17.80 12.40 -1.74
CA ASP A 86 17.08 11.16 -1.52
C ASP A 86 16.41 11.17 -0.15
N VAL A 87 15.10 11.02 -0.14
CA VAL A 87 14.29 10.76 1.04
C VAL A 87 13.90 9.30 1.06
N TYR A 88 14.03 8.65 2.20
CA TYR A 88 13.69 7.25 2.39
C TYR A 88 12.51 7.13 3.34
N ILE A 89 11.47 6.41 2.91
CA ILE A 89 10.25 6.16 3.67
C ILE A 89 10.14 4.67 3.94
N LYS A 90 9.93 4.31 5.20
CA LYS A 90 9.80 2.93 5.68
C LYS A 90 8.51 2.69 6.44
N THR A 91 7.92 3.71 7.05
CA THR A 91 6.68 3.55 7.84
C THR A 91 5.51 4.35 7.26
N PRO A 92 4.25 3.95 7.53
CA PRO A 92 3.08 4.77 7.17
C PRO A 92 3.09 6.14 7.86
N GLU A 93 3.71 6.24 9.03
CA GLU A 93 3.91 7.49 9.76
C GLU A 93 4.85 8.43 9.00
N GLU A 94 6.02 7.95 8.59
CA GLU A 94 6.97 8.71 7.75
C GLU A 94 6.34 9.12 6.42
N LEU A 95 5.53 8.24 5.81
CA LEU A 95 4.78 8.57 4.61
C LEU A 95 3.80 9.71 4.83
N TYR A 96 3.01 9.65 5.90
CA TYR A 96 2.07 10.72 6.23
C TYR A 96 2.79 12.06 6.43
N ASP A 97 3.86 12.06 7.21
CA ASP A 97 4.62 13.27 7.50
C ASP A 97 5.25 13.83 6.22
N PHE A 98 5.77 12.96 5.35
CA PHE A 98 6.29 13.36 4.04
C PHE A 98 5.21 14.04 3.19
N LEU A 99 4.03 13.42 3.06
CA LEU A 99 2.90 13.94 2.27
C LEU A 99 2.33 15.25 2.80
N LYS A 100 2.42 15.50 4.12
CA LYS A 100 1.96 16.76 4.72
C LYS A 100 2.99 17.88 4.63
N ASN A 101 4.28 17.55 4.73
CA ASN A 101 5.36 18.54 4.82
C ASN A 101 5.97 18.90 3.45
N ASN A 102 5.87 18.02 2.46
CA ASN A 102 6.43 18.23 1.11
C ASN A 102 5.33 18.53 0.08
N LYS A 103 4.26 19.21 0.52
CA LYS A 103 3.28 19.75 -0.41
C LYS A 103 3.95 20.86 -1.22
N GLN A 104 4.13 20.61 -2.52
CA GLN A 104 4.36 21.68 -3.50
C GLN A 104 3.22 22.69 -3.46
#